data_AF-A0A7Z7VN99-F1
#
_entry.id   AF-A0A7Z7VN99-F1
#
_cell.length_a   1.000
_cell.length_b   1.000
_cell.length_c   1.000
_cell.angle_alpha   90.00
_cell.angle_beta   90.00
_cell.angle_gamma   90.00
#
_symmetry.space_group_name_H-M   'P 1'
#
loop_
_entity.id
_entity.type
_entity.pdbx_description
1 polymer ?
#
loop_
_entity_poly.entity_id
_entity_poly.type
_entity_poly.pdbx_seq_one_letter_code
_entity_poly.pdbx_strand_id
1 'polypeptide(L)' 'MNSYIVHKETLCKTCGKQLLDEGTHIDVSGFIARFDSEAVKMINSVDDYINYAAHIDSQLLANGQIEITRDNVTYVIRKL' A
#
# COMPACT_ATOMS: atom_id res chain seq x y z
N MET A 1 16.91 -3.96 1.50
CA MET A 1 15.54 -3.46 1.35
C MET A 1 14.72 -4.55 0.69
N ASN A 2 13.61 -4.95 1.31
CA ASN A 2 12.64 -5.86 0.69
C ASN A 2 11.94 -5.12 -0.47
N SER A 3 11.63 -5.84 -1.55
CA SER A 3 10.89 -5.30 -2.69
C SER A 3 9.52 -5.98 -2.78
N TYR A 4 8.49 -5.18 -3.04
CA TYR A 4 7.09 -5.63 -3.05
C TYR A 4 6.43 -5.27 -4.37
N ILE A 5 5.40 -6.01 -4.76
CA ILE A 5 4.51 -5.64 -5.86
C ILE A 5 3.23 -5.06 -5.27
N VAL A 6 2.82 -3.89 -5.76
CA VAL A 6 1.57 -3.24 -5.38
C VAL A 6 0.60 -3.30 -6.54
N HIS A 7 -0.54 -3.95 -6.35
CA HIS A 7 -1.68 -3.91 -7.26
C HIS A 7 -2.69 -2.87 -6.81
N LYS A 8 -3.28 -2.16 -7.76
CA LYS A 8 -4.39 -1.23 -7.50
C LYS A 8 -5.67 -1.85 -8.02
N GLU A 9 -6.63 -2.04 -7.12
CA GLU A 9 -7.95 -2.56 -7.40
C GLU A 9 -8.96 -1.43 -7.28
N THR A 10 -9.60 -1.07 -8.39
CA THR A 10 -10.61 -0.01 -8.42
C THR A 10 -11.94 -0.58 -8.87
N LEU A 11 -13.01 -0.27 -8.16
CA LEU A 11 -14.35 -0.63 -8.65
C LEU A 11 -14.72 0.30 -9.81
N CYS A 12 -14.90 -0.26 -11.00
CA CYS A 12 -15.39 0.47 -12.17
C CYS A 12 -16.82 0.95 -11.92
N LYS A 13 -17.01 2.24 -11.64
CA LYS A 13 -18.34 2.82 -11.37
C LYS A 13 -19.33 2.57 -12.52
N THR A 14 -18.85 2.49 -13.76
CA THR A 14 -19.69 2.33 -14.96
C THR A 14 -20.07 0.86 -15.21
N CYS A 15 -19.17 -0.07 -14.94
CA CYS A 15 -19.29 -1.46 -15.34
C CYS A 15 -19.46 -2.44 -14.18
N GLY A 16 -19.36 -1.96 -12.93
CA GLY A 16 -19.50 -2.75 -11.71
C GLY A 16 -18.40 -3.80 -11.50
N LYS A 17 -17.42 -3.88 -12.39
CA LYS A 17 -16.31 -4.84 -12.34
C LYS A 17 -15.12 -4.28 -11.58
N GLN A 18 -14.41 -5.15 -10.89
CA GLN A 18 -13.13 -4.84 -10.26
C GLN A 18 -12.07 -4.71 -11.37
N LEU A 19 -11.46 -3.54 -11.48
CA LEU A 19 -10.33 -3.28 -12.37
C LEU A 19 -9.06 -3.51 -11.57
N LEU A 20 -8.22 -4.42 -12.05
CA LEU A 20 -6.87 -4.67 -11.56
C LEU A 20 -5.89 -3.93 -12.46
N ASP A 21 -5.31 -2.85 -11.97
CA ASP A 21 -4.18 -2.19 -12.64
C ASP A 21 -2.88 -2.95 -12.32
N GLU A 22 -2.01 -3.08 -13.33
CA GLU A 22 -0.76 -3.82 -13.28
C GLU A 22 0.15 -3.37 -12.13
N GLY A 23 0.84 -4.35 -11.54
CA GLY A 23 1.65 -4.15 -10.36
C GLY A 23 2.95 -3.38 -10.65
N THR A 24 3.32 -2.46 -9.77
CA THR A 24 4.65 -1.80 -9.81
C THR A 24 5.53 -2.35 -8.69
N HIS A 25 6.80 -2.63 -8.99
CA HIS A 25 7.81 -2.94 -7.97
C HIS A 25 8.12 -1.68 -7.16
N ILE A 26 7.92 -1.75 -5.85
CA ILE A 26 8.19 -0.63 -4.95
C ILE A 26 8.66 -1.15 -3.59
N ASP A 27 9.49 -0.38 -2.91
CA ASP A 27 9.78 -0.60 -1.50
C ASP A 27 8.68 0.02 -0.61
N VAL A 28 8.62 -0.37 0.66
CA VAL A 28 7.60 0.13 1.61
C VAL A 28 7.66 1.64 1.76
N SER A 29 8.87 2.23 1.74
CA SER A 29 9.06 3.67 1.86
C SER A 29 8.47 4.42 0.65
N GLY A 30 8.72 3.94 -0.56
CA GLY A 30 8.17 4.49 -1.79
C GLY A 30 6.66 4.30 -1.89
N PHE A 31 6.13 3.19 -1.35
CA PHE A 31 4.69 2.98 -1.22
C PHE A 31 4.07 4.01 -0.29
N ILE A 32 4.62 4.18 0.91
CA ILE A 32 4.13 5.16 1.89
C ILE A 32 4.23 6.57 1.31
N ALA A 33 5.37 6.94 0.71
CA ALA A 33 5.56 8.26 0.09
C ALA A 33 4.56 8.53 -1.07
N ARG A 34 4.16 7.51 -1.84
CA ARG A 34 3.10 7.64 -2.87
C ARG A 34 1.70 7.75 -2.29
N PHE A 35 1.48 7.15 -1.13
CA PHE A 35 0.24 7.28 -0.37
C PHE A 35 0.18 8.59 0.42
N ASP A 36 1.32 9.24 0.68
CA ASP A 36 1.41 10.32 1.64
C ASP A 36 1.52 11.72 1.01
N SER A 37 0.38 12.37 1.02
CA SER A 37 0.26 13.72 1.62
C SER A 37 -0.97 13.85 2.52
N GLU A 38 -1.92 12.89 2.51
CA GLU A 38 -3.19 13.02 3.23
C GLU A 38 -3.73 11.71 3.86
N ALA A 39 -3.10 10.54 3.64
CA ALA A 39 -3.69 9.24 4.01
C ALA A 39 -3.37 8.79 5.43
N VAL A 40 -2.12 9.00 5.87
CA VAL A 40 -1.67 8.46 7.15
C VAL A 40 -1.77 9.56 8.18
N LYS A 41 -3.00 9.80 8.68
CA LYS A 41 -3.27 10.75 9.79
C LYS A 41 -2.43 10.52 11.05
N MET A 42 -1.68 9.42 11.12
CA MET A 42 -0.79 9.04 12.23
C MET A 42 0.68 9.43 12.02
N ILE A 43 1.10 9.89 10.83
CA ILE A 43 2.48 10.32 10.59
C ILE A 43 2.58 11.83 10.84
N ASN A 44 2.91 12.21 12.07
CA ASN A 44 3.11 13.61 12.45
C ASN A 44 4.61 13.96 12.56
N SER A 45 5.47 12.95 12.44
CA SER A 45 6.92 13.06 12.59
C SER A 45 7.65 12.04 11.72
N VAL A 46 8.96 12.23 11.57
CA VAL A 46 9.85 11.27 10.89
C VAL A 46 9.86 9.93 11.62
N ASP A 47 9.78 9.92 12.95
CA ASP A 47 9.75 8.69 13.74
C ASP A 47 8.45 7.90 13.51
N ASP A 48 7.31 8.59 13.41
CA ASP A 48 6.04 7.94 13.05
C ASP A 48 6.10 7.29 11.68
N TYR A 49 6.74 7.96 10.72
CA TYR A 49 6.97 7.41 9.38
C TYR A 49 7.81 6.13 9.44
N ILE A 50 8.94 6.16 10.18
CA ILE A 50 9.83 5.01 10.33
C ILE A 50 9.09 3.84 11.00
N ASN A 51 8.35 4.11 12.08
CA ASN A 51 7.60 3.10 12.81
C ASN A 51 6.47 2.51 11.96
N TYR A 52 5.77 3.34 11.18
CA TYR A 52 4.72 2.88 10.27
C TYR A 52 5.29 2.03 9.12
N ALA A 53 6.42 2.45 8.54
CA ALA A 53 7.13 1.66 7.54
C ALA A 53 7.56 0.29 8.09
N ALA A 54 8.13 0.26 9.28
CA ALA A 54 8.51 -0.99 9.95
C ALA A 54 7.29 -1.89 10.25
N HIS A 55 6.16 -1.30 10.64
CA HIS A 55 4.92 -2.03 10.87
C HIS A 55 4.40 -2.70 9.58
N ILE A 56 4.36 -1.96 8.47
CA ILE A 56 3.93 -2.47 7.15
C ILE A 56 4.87 -3.57 6.66
N ASP A 57 6.19 -3.37 6.77
CA ASP A 57 7.20 -4.37 6.41
C ASP A 57 7.04 -5.66 7.23
N SER A 58 6.82 -5.53 8.55
CA SER A 58 6.55 -6.67 9.44
C SER A 58 5.28 -7.43 9.07
N GLN A 59 4.18 -6.74 8.79
CA GLN A 59 2.92 -7.36 8.35
C GLN A 59 3.10 -8.10 7.02
N LEU A 60 3.81 -7.51 6.07
CA LEU A 60 4.13 -8.13 4.79
C LEU A 60 5.02 -9.36 4.94
N LEU A 61 6.00 -9.33 5.85
CA LEU A 61 6.85 -10.47 6.15
C LEU A 61 6.10 -11.63 6.80
N ALA A 62 5.15 -11.34 7.69
CA ALA A 62 4.37 -12.34 8.40
C ALA A 62 3.27 -12.95 7.52
N ASN A 63 2.54 -12.12 6.76
CA ASN A 63 1.31 -12.53 6.09
C ASN A 63 1.51 -12.76 4.58
N GLY A 64 2.65 -12.35 4.02
CA GLY A 64 2.93 -12.41 2.57
C GLY A 64 2.17 -11.35 1.74
N GLN A 65 1.10 -10.78 2.29
CA GLN A 65 0.33 -9.71 1.68
C GLN A 65 -0.33 -8.78 2.71
N ILE A 66 -0.64 -7.56 2.30
CA ILE A 66 -1.55 -6.65 3.02
C ILE A 66 -2.50 -5.95 2.04
N GLU A 67 -3.67 -5.56 2.53
CA GLU A 67 -4.69 -4.82 1.77
C GLU A 67 -4.97 -3.48 2.44
N ILE A 68 -4.97 -2.41 1.66
CA ILE A 68 -5.22 -1.05 2.13
C ILE A 68 -6.29 -0.41 1.23
N THR A 69 -7.47 -0.12 1.77
CA THR A 69 -8.58 0.51 1.00
C THR A 69 -8.68 2.01 1.31
N ARG A 70 -8.71 2.84 0.27
CA ARG A 70 -8.94 4.30 0.34
C ARG A 70 -9.71 4.81 -0.87
N ASP A 71 -10.66 5.73 -0.68
CA ASP A 71 -11.39 6.39 -1.77
C ASP A 71 -12.04 5.39 -2.78
N ASN A 72 -12.50 4.24 -2.26
CA ASN A 72 -13.00 3.08 -3.02
C ASN A 72 -11.97 2.41 -3.95
N VAL A 73 -10.69 2.57 -3.64
CA VAL A 73 -9.55 1.90 -4.27
C VAL A 73 -8.89 1.02 -3.22
N THR A 74 -8.80 -0.29 -3.48
CA THR A 74 -8.06 -1.24 -2.65
C THR A 74 -6.69 -1.44 -3.24
N TYR A 75 -5.65 -1.30 -2.43
CA TYR A 75 -4.28 -1.56 -2.82
C TYR A 75 -3.82 -2.83 -2.16
N VAL A 76 -3.42 -3.81 -2.98
CA VAL A 76 -2.95 -5.12 -2.51
C VAL A 76 -1.45 -5.15 -2.69
N ILE A 77 -0.72 -5.17 -1.57
CA ILE A 77 0.74 -5.25 -1.56
C ILE A 77 1.13 -6.69 -1.28
N ARG A 78 1.98 -7.27 -2.13
CA ARG A 78 2.42 -8.67 -2.03
C ARG A 78 3.93 -8.75 -1.98
N LYS A 79 4.42 -9.65 -1.12
CA LYS A 79 5.81 -10.09 -1.13
C LYS A 79 6.07 -10.94 -2.36
N LEU A 80 7.20 -10.69 -3.02
CA LEU A 80 7.72 -11.52 -4.12
C LEU A 80 8.22 -12.87 -3.62
#